data_AF-A0A9X9X1W4-F1
#
_entry.id   AF-A0A9X9X1W4-F1
#
_cell.length_a   1.000
_cell.length_b   1.000
_cell.length_c   1.000
_cell.angle_alpha   90.00
_cell.angle_beta   90.00
_cell.angle_gamma   90.00
#
_symmetry.space_group_name_H-M   'P 1'
#
loop_
_entity.id
_entity.type
_entity.pdbx_description
1 polymer ?
#
loop_
_entity_poly.entity_id
_entity_poly.type
_entity_poly.pdbx_seq_one_letter_code
_entity_poly.pdbx_strand_id
1 'polypeptide(L)'
;GGTLAGAWLRPAAGGRWLVVRDPGMPGPPVEALRGALWDGRFRLDGPGRAGWRIGALGEEAARLRRCSALPASVLRALPAIRDPHGVLAAVPAMDYPSFSACAPFALSFMRATEGRHAGAEFSGGPFKRGPADLMC
;
A
#
# COMPACT_ATOMS: atom_id res chain seq x y z
N GLY A 1 -4.58 -7.25 -16.14
CA GLY A 1 -5.43 -6.97 -14.97
C GLY A 1 -5.73 -5.49 -14.97
N GLY A 2 -6.99 -5.09 -14.85
CA GLY A 2 -7.39 -3.68 -14.85
C GLY A 2 -7.20 -3.05 -13.48
N THR A 3 -6.82 -1.77 -13.45
CA THR A 3 -6.75 -0.97 -12.23
C THR A 3 -8.05 -0.19 -12.06
N LEU A 4 -8.70 -0.30 -10.90
CA LEU A 4 -9.82 0.58 -10.51
C LEU A 4 -9.23 1.76 -9.73
N ALA A 5 -8.96 2.89 -10.41
CA ALA A 5 -8.37 4.09 -9.79
C ALA A 5 -7.09 3.80 -8.95
N GLY A 6 -6.23 2.90 -9.46
CA GLY A 6 -5.01 2.46 -8.78
C GLY A 6 -5.24 1.45 -7.64
N ALA A 7 -6.37 0.74 -7.64
CA ALA A 7 -6.59 -0.46 -6.86
C ALA A 7 -6.75 -1.68 -7.77
N TRP A 8 -6.30 -2.85 -7.31
CA TRP A 8 -6.60 -4.15 -7.91
C TRP A 8 -7.73 -4.82 -7.15
N LEU A 9 -8.71 -5.34 -7.90
CA LEU A 9 -9.74 -6.23 -7.39
C LEU A 9 -9.32 -7.67 -7.69
N ARG A 10 -9.10 -8.48 -6.65
CA ARG A 10 -8.66 -9.87 -6.80
C ARG A 10 -9.61 -10.84 -6.08
N PRO A 11 -9.86 -12.04 -6.63
CA PRO A 11 -10.55 -13.08 -5.88
C PRO A 11 -9.77 -13.43 -4.61
N ALA A 12 -10.49 -13.67 -3.52
CA ALA A 12 -9.99 -14.17 -2.25
C ALA A 12 -10.71 -15.47 -1.87
N ALA A 13 -10.14 -16.21 -0.91
CA ALA A 13 -10.72 -17.47 -0.47
C ALA A 13 -12.15 -17.31 0.09
N GLY A 14 -13.01 -18.29 -0.21
CA GLY A 14 -14.39 -18.34 0.26
C GLY A 14 -15.35 -17.39 -0.48
N GLY A 15 -15.14 -17.18 -1.79
CA GLY A 15 -16.02 -16.34 -2.62
C GLY A 15 -15.91 -14.84 -2.32
N ARG A 16 -14.89 -14.42 -1.57
CA ARG A 16 -14.66 -13.02 -1.20
C ARG A 16 -13.82 -12.31 -2.26
N TRP A 17 -13.85 -10.98 -2.23
CA TRP A 17 -13.00 -10.13 -3.05
C TRP A 17 -12.05 -9.32 -2.19
N LEU A 18 -10.82 -9.15 -2.67
CA LEU A 18 -9.80 -8.33 -2.06
C LEU A 18 -9.61 -7.09 -2.93
N VAL A 19 -9.87 -5.92 -2.36
CA VAL A 19 -9.49 -4.63 -2.94
C VAL A 19 -8.14 -4.26 -2.35
N VAL A 20 -7.09 -4.24 -3.16
CA VAL A 20 -5.75 -3.84 -2.73
C VAL A 20 -5.27 -2.66 -3.54
N ARG A 21 -4.35 -1.88 -2.97
CA ARG A 21 -3.62 -0.90 -3.77
C ARG A 21 -2.88 -1.63 -4.90
N ASP A 22 -2.88 -1.04 -6.09
CA ASP A 22 -2.02 -1.50 -7.17
C ASP A 22 -0.55 -1.42 -6.70
N PRO A 23 0.16 -2.56 -6.62
CA PRO A 23 1.55 -2.59 -6.18
C PRO A 23 2.53 -1.87 -7.13
N GLY A 24 2.13 -1.53 -8.35
CA GLY A 24 2.90 -0.72 -9.31
C GLY A 24 2.66 0.79 -9.19
N MET A 25 1.72 1.23 -8.34
CA MET A 25 1.36 2.64 -8.16
C MET A 25 1.88 3.34 -6.89
N PRO A 26 2.70 2.77 -5.99
CA PRO A 26 3.25 3.56 -4.89
C PRO A 26 4.13 4.71 -5.40
N GLY A 27 3.96 5.90 -4.82
CA GLY A 27 4.82 7.05 -5.09
C GLY A 27 6.31 6.79 -4.78
N PRO A 28 7.22 7.59 -5.38
CA PRO A 28 8.66 7.44 -5.19
C PRO A 28 9.06 7.61 -3.71
N PRO A 29 10.18 7.03 -3.26
CA PRO A 29 10.61 7.15 -1.88
C PRO A 29 10.93 8.60 -1.51
N VAL A 30 10.36 9.07 -0.39
CA VAL A 30 10.58 10.40 0.18
C VAL A 30 11.49 10.31 1.41
N GLU A 31 12.09 11.41 1.83
CA GLU A 31 12.88 11.43 3.06
C GLU A 31 11.98 11.23 4.29
N ALA A 32 12.43 10.42 5.25
CA ALA A 32 11.68 10.06 6.46
C ALA A 32 11.85 11.11 7.56
N LEU A 33 11.43 12.35 7.29
CA LEU A 33 11.40 13.44 8.25
C LEU A 33 9.98 13.73 8.70
N ARG A 34 9.83 14.35 9.89
CA ARG A 34 8.53 14.80 10.41
C ARG A 34 7.79 15.62 9.35
N GLY A 35 6.53 15.28 9.12
CA GLY A 35 5.65 15.92 8.15
C GLY A 35 5.78 15.39 6.72
N ALA A 36 6.74 14.50 6.44
CA ALA A 36 6.86 13.87 5.13
C ALA A 36 5.57 13.15 4.76
N LEU A 37 5.09 13.38 3.53
CA LEU A 37 3.90 12.75 2.98
C LEU A 37 4.32 11.80 1.86
N TRP A 38 4.22 10.50 2.12
CA TRP A 38 4.49 9.47 1.12
C TRP A 38 3.18 8.99 0.47
N ASP A 39 3.22 8.83 -0.86
CA ASP A 39 2.08 8.38 -1.70
C ASP A 39 0.80 9.23 -1.53
N GLY A 40 0.94 10.49 -1.08
CA GLY A 40 -0.18 11.39 -0.80
C GLY A 40 -1.09 10.96 0.37
N ARG A 41 -0.72 9.91 1.11
CA ARG A 41 -1.60 9.26 2.09
C ARG A 41 -0.93 8.95 3.41
N PHE A 42 0.37 8.68 3.44
CA PHE A 42 1.07 8.33 4.67
C PHE A 42 1.88 9.51 5.14
N ARG A 43 1.43 10.17 6.21
CA ARG A 43 2.15 11.29 6.81
C ARG A 43 2.96 10.79 7.99
N LEU A 44 4.23 11.19 8.06
CA LEU A 44 5.10 10.90 9.19
C LEU A 44 4.89 11.89 10.33
N ASP A 45 4.32 11.42 11.43
CA ASP A 45 4.04 12.22 12.63
C ASP A 45 5.17 12.10 13.67
N GLY A 46 5.95 11.01 13.61
CA GLY A 46 7.14 10.83 14.42
C GLY A 46 8.27 11.83 14.08
N PRO A 47 9.35 11.88 14.87
CA PRO A 47 10.50 12.72 14.57
C PRO A 47 11.22 12.35 13.26
N GLY A 48 11.14 11.09 12.83
CA GLY A 48 11.86 10.62 11.66
C GLY A 48 13.38 10.57 11.89
N ARG A 49 14.15 10.42 10.81
CA ARG A 49 15.62 10.45 10.79
C ARG A 49 16.14 10.99 9.45
N ALA A 50 17.11 11.90 9.50
CA ALA A 50 17.74 12.46 8.30
C ALA A 50 18.50 11.39 7.50
N GLY A 51 18.39 11.43 6.17
CA GLY A 51 18.97 10.44 5.26
C GLY A 51 18.24 9.11 5.17
N TRP A 52 17.21 8.89 5.99
CA TRP A 52 16.35 7.71 5.92
C TRP A 52 15.19 7.98 4.96
N ARG A 53 14.57 6.92 4.42
CA ARG A 53 13.54 7.07 3.38
C ARG A 53 12.27 6.27 3.68
N ILE A 54 11.12 6.86 3.38
CA ILE A 54 9.81 6.19 3.36
C ILE A 54 9.54 5.78 1.92
N GLY A 55 9.22 4.50 1.69
CA GLY A 55 8.84 3.97 0.39
C GLY A 55 7.95 2.74 0.52
N ALA A 56 7.65 2.09 -0.60
CA ALA A 56 6.90 0.83 -0.57
C ALA A 56 7.78 -0.30 -0.04
N LEU A 57 7.18 -1.23 0.72
CA LEU A 57 7.87 -2.47 1.11
C LEU A 57 8.27 -3.30 -0.13
N GLY A 58 7.44 -3.32 -1.16
CA GLY A 58 7.76 -3.98 -2.43
C GLY A 58 8.04 -5.48 -2.26
N GLU A 59 8.98 -6.02 -3.03
CA GLU A 59 9.29 -7.45 -3.06
C GLU A 59 9.70 -8.05 -1.71
N GLU A 60 10.24 -7.25 -0.79
CA GLU A 60 10.61 -7.72 0.56
C GLU A 60 9.39 -8.16 1.40
N ALA A 61 8.17 -7.82 0.95
CA ALA A 61 6.93 -8.36 1.49
C ALA A 61 6.89 -9.89 1.51
N ALA A 62 7.55 -10.56 0.56
CA ALA A 62 7.61 -12.02 0.53
C ALA A 62 8.33 -12.58 1.77
N ARG A 63 9.37 -11.89 2.26
CA ARG A 63 10.15 -12.29 3.44
C ARG A 63 9.36 -12.08 4.73
N LEU A 64 8.55 -11.01 4.78
CA LEU A 64 7.74 -10.65 5.94
C LEU A 64 6.34 -11.28 5.94
N ARG A 65 5.99 -12.06 4.91
CA ARG A 65 4.66 -12.69 4.78
C ARG A 65 4.28 -13.57 5.96
N ARG A 66 5.26 -14.24 6.60
CA ARG A 66 5.02 -15.12 7.76
C ARG A 66 4.75 -14.34 9.06
N CYS A 67 5.12 -13.06 9.08
CA CYS A 67 4.95 -12.18 10.24
C CYS A 67 3.63 -11.40 10.20
N SER A 68 2.74 -11.67 9.23
CA SER A 68 1.47 -10.98 9.08
C SER A 68 0.38 -11.92 8.57
N ALA A 69 -0.87 -11.71 9.00
CA ALA A 69 -2.02 -12.37 8.40
C ALA A 69 -2.40 -11.78 7.03
N LEU A 70 -1.88 -10.59 6.68
CA LEU A 70 -2.24 -9.88 5.45
C LEU A 70 -1.68 -10.58 4.20
N PRO A 71 -2.43 -10.57 3.08
CA PRO A 71 -1.92 -11.07 1.79
C PRO A 71 -0.66 -10.33 1.35
N ALA A 72 0.26 -11.03 0.66
CA ALA A 72 1.50 -10.44 0.16
C ALA A 72 1.25 -9.19 -0.72
N SER A 73 0.17 -9.18 -1.51
CA SER A 73 -0.21 -8.02 -2.33
C SER A 73 -0.54 -6.78 -1.51
N VAL A 74 -1.08 -6.93 -0.30
CA VAL A 74 -1.30 -5.82 0.64
C VAL A 74 0.03 -5.37 1.21
N LEU A 75 0.85 -6.32 1.66
CA LEU A 75 2.17 -6.04 2.26
C LEU A 75 3.08 -5.24 1.32
N ARG A 76 3.08 -5.55 0.02
CA ARG A 76 3.90 -4.84 -0.99
C ARG A 76 3.66 -3.33 -1.02
N ALA A 77 2.44 -2.88 -0.71
CA ALA A 77 2.05 -1.47 -0.73
C ALA A 77 2.18 -0.78 0.64
N LEU A 78 2.60 -1.49 1.70
CA LEU A 78 2.77 -0.89 3.00
C LEU A 78 3.98 0.07 3.03
N PRO A 79 3.91 1.13 3.84
CA PRO A 79 5.04 2.01 4.07
C PRO A 79 6.16 1.25 4.77
N ALA A 80 7.34 1.33 4.19
CA ALA A 80 8.58 0.79 4.69
C ALA A 80 9.62 1.92 4.84
N ILE A 81 10.37 1.85 5.93
CA ILE A 81 11.45 2.76 6.23
C ILE A 81 12.78 2.08 5.91
N ARG A 82 13.62 2.75 5.14
CA ARG A 82 14.97 2.32 4.82
C ARG A 82 16.00 3.27 5.41
N ASP A 83 17.11 2.70 5.86
CA ASP A 83 18.27 3.47 6.30
C ASP A 83 19.01 4.11 5.09
N PRO A 84 20.05 4.92 5.32
CA PRO A 84 20.82 5.55 4.25
C PRO A 84 21.53 4.56 3.31
N HIS A 85 21.67 3.29 3.71
CA HIS A 85 22.25 2.22 2.92
C HIS A 85 21.19 1.42 2.13
N GLY A 86 19.91 1.78 2.25
CA GLY A 86 18.80 1.12 1.58
C GLY A 86 18.28 -0.14 2.30
N VAL A 87 18.79 -0.44 3.50
CA VAL A 87 18.39 -1.61 4.28
C VAL A 87 17.03 -1.36 4.92
N LEU A 88 16.14 -2.36 4.88
CA LEU A 88 14.83 -2.28 5.51
C LEU A 88 14.99 -2.18 7.03
N ALA A 89 14.64 -1.02 7.58
CA ALA A 89 14.85 -0.70 8.99
C ALA A 89 13.55 -0.71 9.81
N ALA A 90 12.41 -0.36 9.20
CA ALA A 90 11.11 -0.48 9.86
C ALA A 90 9.95 -0.68 8.88
N VAL A 91 8.88 -1.34 9.35
CA VAL A 91 7.56 -1.35 8.68
C VAL A 91 6.51 -0.99 9.74
N PRO A 92 6.15 0.30 9.90
CA PRO A 92 5.33 0.77 11.02
C PRO A 92 3.98 0.06 11.15
N ALA A 93 3.32 -0.27 10.03
CA ALA A 93 2.04 -0.97 10.04
C ALA A 93 2.13 -2.45 10.50
N MET A 94 3.34 -2.97 10.71
CA MET A 94 3.60 -4.33 11.17
C MET A 94 4.38 -4.38 12.50
N ASP A 95 4.68 -3.22 13.10
CA ASP A 95 5.61 -3.12 14.23
C ASP A 95 6.96 -3.84 14.00
N TYR A 96 7.42 -3.89 12.75
CA TYR A 96 8.68 -4.56 12.39
C TYR A 96 9.87 -3.59 12.49
N PRO A 97 11.02 -4.00 13.04
CA PRO A 97 11.22 -5.28 13.74
C PRO A 97 10.64 -5.29 15.17
N SER A 98 10.38 -4.11 15.74
CA SER A 98 9.68 -3.94 17.01
C SER A 98 8.97 -2.60 17.05
N PHE A 99 7.98 -2.46 17.94
CA PHE A 99 7.32 -1.19 18.21
C PHE A 99 8.32 -0.06 18.53
N SER A 100 9.34 -0.33 19.35
CA SER A 100 10.37 0.66 19.72
C SER A 100 11.21 1.13 18.52
N ALA A 101 11.49 0.23 17.57
CA ALA A 101 12.18 0.58 16.33
C ALA A 101 11.29 1.42 15.39
N CYS A 102 9.97 1.19 15.42
CA CYS A 102 8.97 1.94 14.65
C CYS A 102 8.60 3.29 15.28
N ALA A 103 8.76 3.48 16.59
CA ALA A 103 8.30 4.67 17.31
C ALA A 103 8.77 6.01 16.70
N PRO A 104 10.02 6.16 16.20
CA PRO A 104 10.44 7.38 15.52
C PRO A 104 9.71 7.65 14.20
N PHE A 105 9.09 6.63 13.60
CA PHE A 105 8.46 6.63 12.28
C PHE A 105 6.96 6.37 12.36
N ALA A 106 6.30 6.83 13.43
CA ALA A 106 4.84 6.77 13.52
C ALA A 106 4.20 7.46 12.30
N LEU A 107 3.29 6.74 11.63
CA LEU A 107 2.59 7.19 10.44
C LEU A 107 1.08 7.29 10.71
N SER A 108 0.46 8.36 10.22
CA SER A 108 -0.99 8.44 10.08
C SER A 108 -1.40 8.27 8.62
N PHE A 109 -2.55 7.64 8.42
CA PHE A 109 -3.20 7.60 7.12
C PHE A 109 -4.06 8.85 6.95
N MET A 110 -3.64 9.72 6.05
CA MET A 110 -4.40 10.86 5.56
C MET A 110 -5.40 10.37 4.51
N ARG A 111 -6.63 10.85 4.60
CA ARG A 111 -7.54 10.81 3.45
C ARG A 111 -6.90 11.58 2.32
N ALA A 112 -6.96 11.04 1.11
CA ALA A 112 -6.66 11.84 -0.06
C ALA A 112 -7.67 12.99 -0.09
N THR A 113 -7.23 14.21 0.25
CA THR A 113 -8.01 15.41 -0.02
C THR A 113 -8.10 15.55 -1.54
N GLU A 114 -9.31 15.77 -2.08
CA GLU A 114 -9.57 15.93 -3.52
C GLU A 114 -8.67 17.02 -4.12
N GLY A 115 -7.50 16.62 -4.59
CA GLY A 115 -6.57 17.44 -5.34
C GLY A 115 -6.53 16.92 -6.78
N ARG A 116 -7.41 17.46 -7.64
CA ARG A 116 -7.39 17.32 -9.10
C ARG A 116 -7.12 15.90 -9.65
N HIS A 117 -8.10 15.01 -9.49
CA HIS A 117 -8.39 14.07 -10.57
C HIS A 117 -9.54 14.66 -11.38
N ALA A 118 -9.21 15.37 -12.45
CA ALA A 118 -10.20 15.70 -13.46
C ALA A 118 -10.78 14.39 -14.02
N GLY A 119 -12.09 14.21 -13.84
CA GLY A 119 -12.97 13.40 -14.68
C GLY A 119 -12.56 11.95 -14.92
N ALA A 120 -13.02 11.05 -14.06
CA ALA A 120 -13.53 9.77 -14.54
C ALA A 120 -14.82 9.48 -13.77
N GLU A 121 -15.93 9.99 -14.30
CA GLU A 121 -17.25 9.55 -13.87
C GLU A 121 -17.32 8.02 -13.97
N PHE A 122 -17.84 7.40 -12.92
CA PHE A 122 -18.09 5.98 -12.83
C PHE A 122 -19.27 5.65 -13.76
N SER A 123 -19.03 5.53 -15.06
CA SER A 123 -20.05 5.03 -15.99
C SER A 123 -20.15 3.52 -15.84
N GLY A 124 -20.98 3.11 -14.89
CA GLY A 124 -21.37 1.72 -14.67
C GLY A 124 -22.27 1.23 -15.81
N GLY A 125 -21.69 0.91 -16.97
CA GLY A 125 -22.33 0.03 -17.92
C GLY A 125 -22.52 -1.35 -17.31
N PRO A 126 -23.67 -2.04 -17.51
CA PRO A 126 -23.92 -3.33 -16.90
C PRO A 126 -22.82 -4.32 -17.30
N PHE A 127 -22.25 -5.01 -16.29
CA PHE A 127 -21.36 -6.14 -16.51
C PHE A 127 -22.02 -7.09 -17.52
N LYS A 128 -21.34 -7.35 -18.65
CA LYS A 128 -21.77 -8.41 -19.58
C LYS A 128 -21.85 -9.69 -18.76
N ARG A 129 -23.07 -10.24 -18.61
CA ARG A 129 -23.25 -11.61 -18.10
C ARG A 129 -22.40 -12.51 -19.00
N GLY A 130 -21.53 -13.30 -18.37
CA GLY A 130 -20.84 -14.38 -19.08
C GLY A 130 -21.87 -15.29 -19.76
N PRO A 131 -21.46 -16.02 -20.82
CA PRO A 131 -22.36 -16.91 -21.53
C PRO A 131 -22.99 -17.89 -20.54
N ALA A 132 -24.31 -18.04 -20.64
CA ALA A 132 -25.01 -19.13 -19.98
C ALA A 132 -24.45 -20.43 -20.57
N ASP A 133 -23.83 -21.26 -19.74
CA ASP A 133 -23.45 -22.61 -20.13
C ASP A 133 -24.72 -23.34 -20.57
N LEU A 134 -24.79 -23.57 -21.88
CA LEU A 134 -25.62 -24.60 -22.49
C LEU A 134 -25.05 -25.94 -22.02
N MET A 135 -25.82 -26.70 -21.22
CA MET A 135 -25.68 -28.15 -21.20
C MET A 135 -27.06 -28.82 -21.22
N CYS A 136 -27.12 -29.81 -22.09
CA CYS A 136 -28.25 -30.67 -22.43
C CYS A 136 -28.77 -31.51 -21.25
#